data_AF-A0A9D9JZ00-F1
#
_entry.id   AF-A0A9D9JZ00-F1
#
_cell.length_a   1.000
_cell.length_b   1.000
_cell.length_c   1.000
_cell.angle_alpha   90.00
_cell.angle_beta   90.00
_cell.angle_gamma   90.00
#
_symmetry.space_group_name_H-M   'P 1'
#
loop_
_entity.id
_entity.type
_entity.pdbx_description
1 polymer ?
#
loop_
_entity_poly.entity_id
_entity_poly.type
_entity_poly.pdbx_seq_one_letter_code
_entity_poly.pdbx_strand_id
1 'polypeptide(L)' 'MIAVCAVICGAEGWVDVAAFGRRRPAWLATFLALPNGIPAHDAFGRSCARIDPEPFQRSLLAGAGHPASALGRDYD' A
#
# COMPACT_ATOMS: atom_id res chain seq x y z
N MET A 1 -1.54 1.69 4.28
CA MET A 1 -1.45 2.30 2.94
C MET A 1 -0.03 2.66 2.51
N ILE A 2 0.77 3.36 3.32
CA ILE A 2 2.16 3.73 2.93
C ILE A 2 2.97 2.51 2.44
N ALA A 3 2.94 1.39 3.17
CA ALA A 3 3.65 0.16 2.79
C ALA A 3 3.23 -0.38 1.41
N VAL A 4 1.93 -0.43 1.13
CA VAL A 4 1.39 -0.90 -0.16
C VAL A 4 1.83 0.02 -1.30
N CYS A 5 1.69 1.34 -1.13
CA CYS A 5 2.14 2.31 -2.13
C CYS A 5 3.64 2.23 -2.41
N ALA A 6 4.44 2.04 -1.35
CA ALA A 6 5.88 1.92 -1.47
C ALA A 6 6.29 0.64 -2.21
N VAL A 7 5.69 -0.51 -1.88
CA VAL A 7 5.96 -1.80 -2.54
C VAL A 7 5.59 -1.77 -4.02
N ILE A 8 4.44 -1.18 -4.38
CA ILE A 8 4.06 -0.98 -5.79
C ILE A 8 5.09 -0.10 -6.52
N CYS A 9 5.71 0.85 -5.82
CA CYS A 9 6.79 1.69 -6.35
C CYS A 9 8.19 1.05 -6.25
N GLY A 10 8.29 -0.25 -5.93
CA GLY A 10 9.55 -0.99 -5.90
C GLY A 10 10.33 -0.93 -4.58
N ALA A 11 9.70 -0.63 -3.45
CA ALA A 11 10.35 -0.75 -2.15
C ALA A 11 10.59 -2.22 -1.77
N GLU A 12 11.82 -2.57 -1.39
CA GLU A 12 12.21 -3.96 -1.07
C GLU A 12 12.21 -4.26 0.43
N GLY A 13 12.11 -3.22 1.28
CA GLY A 13 12.06 -3.40 2.74
C GLY A 13 11.52 -2.22 3.52
N TRP A 14 11.45 -2.37 4.84
CA TRP A 14 10.89 -1.33 5.73
C TRP A 14 11.66 -0.02 5.73
N VAL A 15 12.97 -0.07 5.46
CA VAL A 15 13.81 1.12 5.28
C VAL A 15 13.34 1.92 4.07
N ASP A 16 13.10 1.26 2.94
CA ASP A 16 12.60 1.87 1.71
C ASP A 16 11.18 2.39 1.87
N VAL A 17 10.32 1.67 2.57
CA VAL A 17 8.96 2.10 2.91
C VAL A 17 8.98 3.40 3.72
N ALA A 18 9.84 3.47 4.75
CA ALA A 18 9.99 4.69 5.55
C ALA A 18 10.58 5.84 4.71
N ALA A 19 11.55 5.55 3.84
CA ALA A 19 12.11 6.54 2.92
C ALA A 19 11.07 7.06 1.92
N PHE A 20 10.24 6.18 1.36
CA PHE A 20 9.12 6.55 0.48
C PHE A 20 8.16 7.50 1.17
N GLY A 21 7.74 7.19 2.40
CA GLY A 21 6.83 8.04 3.17
C GLY A 21 7.43 9.42 3.45
N ARG A 22 8.71 9.48 3.84
CA ARG A 22 9.43 10.74 4.09
C ARG A 22 9.62 11.60 2.85
N ARG A 23 9.72 11.00 1.66
CA ARG A 23 9.84 11.73 0.39
C ARG A 23 8.52 12.31 -0.11
N ARG A 24 7.38 11.81 0.37
CA ARG A 24 6.05 12.15 -0.17
C ARG A 24 5.00 12.51 0.89
N PRO A 25 5.33 13.27 1.96
CA PRO A 25 4.38 13.52 3.05
C PRO A 25 3.14 14.29 2.60
N ALA A 26 3.31 15.31 1.73
CA ALA A 26 2.19 16.10 1.21
C ALA A 26 1.24 15.28 0.34
N TRP A 27 1.78 14.42 -0.52
CA TRP A 27 0.97 13.52 -1.34
C TRP A 27 0.22 12.50 -0.49
N LEU A 28 0.89 11.89 0.51
CA LEU A 28 0.24 10.97 1.45
C LEU A 28 -0.87 11.65 2.24
N ALA A 29 -0.69 12.91 2.64
CA ALA A 29 -1.69 13.67 3.38
C ALA A 29 -2.99 13.90 2.59
N THR A 30 -2.99 13.74 1.25
CA THR A 30 -4.22 13.89 0.44
C THR A 30 -5.24 12.77 0.65
N PHE A 31 -4.80 11.60 1.14
CA PHE A 31 -5.68 10.44 1.37
C PHE A 31 -5.39 9.68 2.68
N LEU A 32 -4.43 10.13 3.49
CA LEU A 32 -4.06 9.53 4.77
C LEU A 32 -3.90 10.60 5.84
N ALA A 33 -4.65 10.48 6.93
CA ALA A 33 -4.41 11.27 8.13
C ALA A 33 -3.11 10.80 8.80
N LEU A 34 -2.17 11.73 9.01
CA LEU A 34 -0.86 11.48 9.62
C LEU A 34 -0.66 12.31 10.90
N PRO A 35 -1.50 12.12 11.94
CA PRO A 35 -1.41 12.92 13.16
C PRO A 35 -0.06 12.79 13.87
N ASN A 36 0.62 11.66 13.70
CA ASN A 36 1.94 11.36 14.27
C ASN A 36 3.06 11.34 13.21
N GLY A 37 2.81 11.86 12.01
CA GLY A 37 3.77 11.84 10.90
C GLY A 37 4.03 10.44 10.33
N ILE A 38 5.14 10.31 9.59
CA ILE A 38 5.55 9.05 8.93
C ILE A 38 6.23 8.12 9.95
N PRO A 39 5.76 6.88 10.12
CA PRO A 39 6.41 5.92 11.02
C PRO A 39 7.86 5.59 10.63
N ALA A 40 8.67 5.19 11.61
CA ALA A 40 9.99 4.63 11.36
C ALA A 40 9.91 3.21 10.76
N HIS A 41 11.02 2.73 10.18
CA HIS A 41 11.11 1.40 9.57
C HIS A 41 10.69 0.28 10.55
N ASP A 42 11.16 0.33 11.81
CA ASP A 42 10.79 -0.65 12.83
C ASP A 42 9.30 -0.62 13.20
N ALA A 43 8.66 0.56 13.11
CA ALA A 43 7.24 0.70 13.37
C ALA A 43 6.41 0.03 12.28
N PHE A 44 6.84 0.10 11.02
CA PHE A 44 6.22 -0.66 9.93
C PHE A 44 6.38 -2.16 10.14
N GLY A 45 7.60 -2.63 10.44
CA GLY A 45 7.87 -4.04 10.71
C GLY A 45 6.97 -4.60 11.84
N ARG A 46 6.89 -3.90 12.98
CA ARG A 46 6.02 -4.31 14.09
C ARG A 46 4.54 -4.30 13.74
N SER A 47 4.08 -3.31 12.98
CA SER A 47 2.67 -3.18 12.61
C SER A 47 2.25 -4.27 11.62
N CYS A 48 3.08 -4.53 10.60
CA CYS A 48 2.82 -5.55 9.59
C CYS A 48 3.00 -6.97 10.12
N ALA A 49 3.88 -7.20 11.10
CA ALA A 49 4.02 -8.50 11.76
C ALA A 49 2.76 -8.94 12.54
N ARG A 50 1.85 -8.01 12.84
CA ARG A 50 0.55 -8.30 13.50
C ARG A 50 -0.56 -8.64 12.52
N ILE A 51 -0.31 -8.54 11.21
CA ILE A 51 -1.30 -8.80 10.16
C ILE A 51 -1.18 -10.27 9.75
N ASP A 52 -2.29 -11.00 9.78
CA ASP A 52 -2.35 -12.33 9.18
C ASP A 52 -2.25 -12.17 7.64
N PRO A 53 -1.21 -12.72 7.00
CA PRO A 53 -0.99 -12.54 5.57
C PRO A 53 -2.10 -13.15 4.71
N GLU A 54 -2.74 -14.21 5.16
CA GLU A 54 -3.66 -15.00 4.34
C GLU A 54 -5.01 -14.26 4.10
N PRO A 55 -5.74 -13.81 5.14
CA PRO A 55 -6.91 -12.94 4.96
C PRO A 55 -6.56 -11.63 4.25
N PHE A 56 -5.40 -11.04 4.55
CA PHE A 56 -4.97 -9.79 3.95
C PHE A 56 -4.77 -9.92 2.44
N GLN A 57 -4.10 -10.97 1.99
CA GLN A 57 -3.91 -11.27 0.57
C GLN A 57 -5.26 -11.50 -0.12
N ARG A 58 -6.15 -12.31 0.47
CA ARG A 58 -7.48 -12.56 -0.10
C ARG A 58 -8.27 -11.26 -0.28
N SER A 59 -8.28 -10.39 0.73
CA SER A 59 -8.99 -9.10 0.65
C SER A 59 -8.40 -8.18 -0.42
N LEU A 60 -7.07 -8.12 -0.56
CA LEU A 60 -6.43 -7.35 -1.62
C LEU A 60 -6.80 -7.88 -3.02
N LEU A 61 -6.75 -9.19 -3.21
CA LEU A 61 -7.10 -9.83 -4.49
C LEU A 61 -8.59 -9.70 -4.82
N ALA A 62 -9.46 -9.79 -3.81
CA ALA A 62 -10.90 -9.60 -3.99
C ALA A 62 -11.23 -8.17 -4.47
N GLY A 63 -10.55 -7.15 -3.94
CA GLY A 63 -10.67 -5.77 -4.41
C GLY A 63 -10.14 -5.54 -5.83
N ALA A 64 -9.09 -6.29 -6.23
CA ALA A 64 -8.60 -6.30 -7.62
C ALA A 64 -9.49 -7.09 -8.58
N GLY A 65 -10.40 -7.91 -8.05
CA GLY A 65 -11.29 -8.81 -8.78
C GLY A 65 -12.62 -8.21 -9.23
N HIS A 66 -12.85 -6.88 -9.14
CA HIS A 66 -13.89 -6.26 -9.97
C HIS A 66 -13.40 -6.30 -11.42
N PRO A 67 -13.93 -7.21 -12.25
CA PRO A 67 -13.25 -7.57 -13.48
C PRO A 67 -13.32 -6.42 -14.46
N ALA A 68 -12.22 -6.25 -15.18
CA ALA A 68 -12.12 -5.52 -16.44
C ALA A 68 -13.01 -6.11 -17.57
N SER A 69 -14.22 -6.59 -17.23
CA SER A 69 -15.24 -7.06 -18.19
C SER A 69 -15.87 -5.92 -18.99
N ALA A 70 -15.53 -4.66 -18.69
CA ALA A 70 -15.97 -3.49 -19.44
C ALA A 70 -15.05 -3.11 -20.61
N LEU A 71 -13.93 -3.82 -20.84
CA LEU A 71 -12.95 -3.45 -21.87
C LEU A 71 -12.80 -4.48 -23.02
N GLY A 72 -13.82 -5.31 -23.23
CA GLY A 72 -13.78 -6.41 -24.21
C GLY A 72 -15.03 -6.54 -25.09
N ARG A 73 -15.77 -5.45 -25.36
CA ARG A 73 -16.97 -5.50 -26.22
C ARG A 73 -17.10 -4.41 -27.29
N ASP A 74 -16.02 -3.72 -27.63
CA ASP A 74 -16.01 -2.74 -28.74
C ASP A 74 -14.91 -3.05 -29.78
N TYR A 75 -14.87 -4.30 -30.25
CA TYR A 75 -14.21 -4.64 -31.52
C TYR A 75 -15.02 -5.74 -32.23
N ASP A 76 -16.22 -5.36 -32.68
CA ASP A 76 -16.88 -5.89 -33.87
C ASP A 76 -17.58 -4.71 -34.56
#